data_AF-A0A525IWD4-F1
#
_entry.id   AF-A0A525IWD4-F1
#
_cell.length_a   1.000
_cell.length_b   1.000
_cell.length_c   1.000
_cell.angle_alpha   90.00
_cell.angle_beta   90.00
_cell.angle_gamma   90.00
#
_symmetry.space_group_name_H-M   'P 1'
#
loop_
_entity.id
_entity.type
_entity.pdbx_description
1 polymer ?
#
loop_
_entity_poly.entity_id
_entity_poly.type
_entity_poly.pdbx_seq_one_letter_code
_entity_poly.pdbx_strand_id
1 'polypeptide(L)'
;MADEANKSRPKSNWAQIISASVGVIAIVGVAWQAFAIRKNFSESAARQVYMSYSEASLRTPALVEPDLDKLKANHDQYVQYKSFVAHMLFAYDEIFRVYDEPEWHKSFDSDVKYHMQYICNDMLRSDDETYFEKMRVILKELRKTCPAKG
;
A
#
# COMPACT_ATOMS: atom_id res chain seq x y z
N MET A 1 41.68 -41.35 59.78
CA MET A 1 42.55 -40.46 59.00
C MET A 1 42.24 -40.76 57.53
N ALA A 2 41.08 -40.35 57.02
CA ALA A 2 40.70 -39.00 56.58
C ALA A 2 41.58 -38.52 55.42
N ASP A 3 41.08 -38.69 54.19
CA ASP A 3 41.15 -37.66 53.15
C ASP A 3 40.20 -38.03 51.99
N GLU A 4 38.97 -37.52 52.04
CA GLU A 4 38.09 -37.50 50.88
C GLU A 4 38.51 -36.34 49.98
N ALA A 5 39.01 -36.66 48.78
CA ALA A 5 39.42 -35.70 47.78
C ALA A 5 38.24 -34.80 47.35
N ASN A 6 38.26 -33.55 47.79
CA ASN A 6 37.36 -32.49 47.34
C ASN A 6 37.61 -32.18 45.85
N LYS A 7 36.90 -32.89 44.97
CA LYS A 7 36.94 -32.69 43.52
C LYS A 7 36.13 -31.44 43.16
N SER A 8 36.82 -30.31 43.07
CA SER A 8 36.27 -29.03 42.60
C SER A 8 35.55 -29.21 41.25
N ARG A 9 34.23 -28.98 41.23
CA ARG A 9 33.41 -28.97 40.00
C ARG A 9 33.80 -27.74 39.18
N PRO A 10 34.15 -27.87 37.89
CA PRO A 10 34.51 -26.71 37.08
C PRO A 10 33.31 -25.75 36.97
N LYS A 11 33.46 -24.54 37.51
CA LYS A 11 32.45 -23.45 37.51
C LYS A 11 32.35 -22.73 36.16
N SER A 12 32.47 -23.46 35.06
CA SER A 12 32.54 -22.83 33.74
C SER A 12 31.19 -22.89 33.05
N ASN A 13 30.46 -21.78 33.11
CA ASN A 13 29.15 -21.64 32.48
C ASN A 13 29.22 -21.20 31.01
N TRP A 14 30.38 -21.34 30.36
CA TRP A 14 30.59 -20.86 28.99
C TRP A 14 29.65 -21.52 28.00
N ALA A 15 29.37 -22.82 28.15
CA ALA A 15 28.43 -23.52 27.28
C ALA A 15 27.02 -22.91 27.35
N GLN A 16 26.49 -22.59 28.53
CA GLN A 16 25.15 -21.99 28.64
C GLN A 16 25.16 -20.53 28.18
N ILE A 17 26.23 -19.77 28.44
CA ILE A 17 26.39 -18.39 27.95
C ILE A 17 26.42 -18.35 26.42
N ILE A 18 27.15 -19.28 25.79
CA ILE A 18 27.23 -19.42 24.33
C ILE A 18 25.87 -19.85 23.78
N SER A 19 25.24 -20.89 24.34
CA SER A 19 23.92 -21.34 23.89
C SER A 19 22.84 -20.26 24.04
N ALA A 20 22.85 -19.49 25.14
CA ALA A 20 21.95 -18.37 25.34
C ALA A 20 22.20 -17.26 24.31
N SER A 21 23.46 -16.92 24.05
CA SER A 21 23.84 -15.92 23.03
C SER A 21 23.38 -16.34 21.63
N VAL A 22 23.61 -17.59 21.24
CA VAL A 22 23.16 -18.15 19.96
C VAL A 22 21.63 -18.11 19.85
N GLY A 23 20.93 -18.46 20.93
CA GLY A 23 19.46 -18.38 20.99
C GLY A 23 18.95 -16.97 20.75
N VAL A 24 19.55 -15.97 21.39
CA VAL A 24 19.18 -14.55 21.20
C VAL A 24 19.42 -14.11 19.75
N ILE A 25 20.58 -14.45 19.18
CA ILE A 25 20.91 -14.12 17.78
C ILE A 25 19.90 -14.77 16.82
N ALA A 26 19.55 -16.04 17.05
CA ALA A 26 18.56 -16.75 16.24
C ALA A 26 17.18 -16.05 16.29
N ILE A 27 16.72 -15.65 17.48
CA ILE A 27 15.45 -14.93 17.65
C ILE A 27 15.47 -13.58 16.91
N VAL A 28 16.55 -12.82 17.04
CA VAL A 28 16.71 -11.54 16.31
C VAL A 28 16.72 -11.76 14.80
N GLY A 29 17.43 -12.81 14.33
CA GLY A 29 17.46 -13.18 12.92
C GLY A 29 16.08 -13.52 12.36
N VAL A 30 15.29 -14.32 13.08
CA VAL A 30 13.91 -14.67 12.70
C VAL A 30 13.01 -13.43 12.69
N ALA A 31 13.13 -12.55 13.68
CA ALA A 31 12.34 -11.31 13.72
C ALA A 31 12.65 -10.40 12.53
N TRP A 32 13.93 -10.23 12.18
CA TRP A 32 14.35 -9.47 11.01
C TRP A 32 13.87 -10.10 9.70
N GLN A 33 13.99 -11.42 9.56
CA GLN A 33 13.50 -12.15 8.39
C GLN A 33 11.99 -11.97 8.22
N ALA A 34 11.22 -12.08 9.31
CA ALA A 34 9.78 -11.85 9.27
C ALA A 34 9.42 -10.42 8.84
N PHE A 35 10.18 -9.43 9.32
CA PHE A 35 10.01 -8.04 8.89
C PHE A 35 10.32 -7.86 7.39
N ALA A 36 11.44 -8.40 6.91
CA ALA A 36 11.84 -8.31 5.51
C ALA A 36 10.82 -8.98 4.57
N ILE A 37 10.31 -10.16 4.94
CA ILE A 37 9.26 -10.86 4.18
C ILE A 37 7.99 -10.01 4.11
N ARG A 38 7.53 -9.45 5.23
CA ARG A 38 6.34 -8.59 5.26
C ARG A 38 6.49 -7.36 4.38
N LYS A 39 7.67 -6.72 4.41
CA LYS A 39 7.98 -5.57 3.56
C LYS A 39 7.90 -5.95 2.08
N ASN A 40 8.62 -7.00 1.68
CA ASN A 40 8.62 -7.48 0.29
C ASN A 40 7.23 -7.89 -0.19
N PHE A 41 6.45 -8.54 0.67
CA PHE A 41 5.08 -8.94 0.35
C PHE A 41 4.19 -7.72 0.11
N SER A 42 4.27 -6.70 0.97
CA SER A 42 3.51 -5.46 0.82
C SER A 42 3.88 -4.72 -0.47
N GLU A 43 5.17 -4.64 -0.79
CA GLU A 43 5.66 -4.00 -2.03
C GLU A 43 5.19 -4.77 -3.28
N SER A 44 5.27 -6.10 -3.26
CA SER A 44 4.80 -6.94 -4.35
C SER A 44 3.28 -6.85 -4.55
N ALA A 45 2.52 -6.81 -3.46
CA ALA A 45 1.06 -6.69 -3.51
C ALA A 45 0.64 -5.35 -4.13
N ALA A 46 1.24 -4.23 -3.71
CA ALA A 46 0.94 -2.92 -4.26
C ALA A 46 1.23 -2.84 -5.77
N ARG A 47 2.38 -3.39 -6.22
CA ARG A 47 2.71 -3.48 -7.64
C ARG A 47 1.71 -4.33 -8.41
N GLN A 48 1.23 -5.43 -7.83
CA GLN A 48 0.24 -6.30 -8.46
C GLN A 48 -1.11 -5.59 -8.66
N VAL A 49 -1.58 -4.85 -7.65
CA VAL A 49 -2.80 -4.04 -7.77
C VAL A 49 -2.63 -2.97 -8.86
N TYR A 50 -1.49 -2.28 -8.89
CA TYR A 50 -1.20 -1.29 -9.93
C TYR A 50 -1.11 -1.90 -11.34
N MET A 51 -0.49 -3.07 -11.49
CA MET A 51 -0.49 -3.78 -12.77
C MET A 51 -1.91 -4.17 -13.21
N SER A 52 -2.76 -4.62 -12.28
CA SER A 52 -4.17 -4.90 -12.56
C SER A 52 -4.93 -3.65 -13.06
N TYR A 53 -4.72 -2.49 -12.44
CA TYR A 53 -5.25 -1.22 -12.94
C TYR A 53 -4.68 -0.87 -14.32
N SER A 54 -3.38 -1.03 -14.53
CA SER A 54 -2.73 -0.77 -15.82
C SER A 54 -3.25 -1.68 -16.94
N GLU A 55 -3.55 -2.95 -16.64
CA GLU A 55 -4.20 -3.84 -17.60
C GLU A 55 -5.63 -3.39 -17.92
N ALA A 56 -6.36 -2.88 -16.93
CA ALA A 56 -7.69 -2.34 -17.14
C ALA A 56 -7.65 -1.11 -18.06
N SER A 57 -6.71 -0.18 -17.85
CA SER A 57 -6.56 1.02 -18.68
C SER A 57 -6.24 0.66 -20.14
N LEU A 58 -5.41 -0.37 -20.36
CA LEU A 58 -5.10 -0.88 -21.70
C LEU A 58 -6.31 -1.55 -22.37
N ARG A 59 -7.16 -2.26 -21.61
CA ARG A 59 -8.35 -2.94 -22.15
C ARG A 59 -9.49 -1.98 -22.45
N THR A 60 -9.61 -0.89 -21.69
CA THR A 60 -10.70 0.08 -21.81
C THR A 60 -10.16 1.51 -21.94
N PRO A 61 -9.48 1.87 -23.04
CA PRO A 61 -8.88 3.19 -23.22
C PRO A 61 -9.92 4.32 -23.18
N ALA A 62 -11.18 4.05 -23.56
CA ALA A 62 -12.28 5.00 -23.47
C ALA A 62 -12.65 5.40 -22.02
N LEU A 63 -12.21 4.64 -21.01
CA LEU A 63 -12.40 4.99 -19.60
C LEU A 63 -11.23 5.78 -19.02
N VAL A 64 -10.06 5.76 -19.68
CA VAL A 64 -8.87 6.54 -19.27
C VAL A 64 -9.08 8.03 -19.58
N GLU A 65 -9.59 8.34 -20.76
CA GLU A 65 -9.96 9.70 -21.18
C GLU A 65 -11.48 9.73 -21.45
N PRO A 66 -12.31 9.79 -20.41
CA PRO A 66 -13.75 9.55 -20.52
C PRO A 66 -14.51 10.73 -21.13
N ASP A 67 -15.46 10.40 -22.02
CA ASP A 67 -16.56 11.30 -22.38
C ASP A 67 -17.71 11.09 -21.38
N LEU A 68 -17.73 11.89 -20.31
CA LEU A 68 -18.67 11.70 -19.20
C LEU A 68 -20.13 11.88 -19.61
N ASP A 69 -20.43 12.72 -20.60
CA ASP A 69 -21.80 12.91 -21.06
C ASP A 69 -22.32 11.66 -21.76
N LYS A 70 -21.49 11.04 -22.62
CA LYS A 70 -21.81 9.75 -23.23
C LYS A 70 -21.93 8.63 -22.20
N LEU A 71 -21.01 8.57 -21.24
CA LEU A 71 -21.04 7.55 -20.19
C LEU A 71 -22.30 7.69 -19.34
N LYS A 72 -22.67 8.91 -18.89
CA LYS A 72 -23.88 9.14 -18.08
C LYS A 72 -25.18 8.81 -18.82
N ALA A 73 -25.20 8.89 -20.15
CA ALA A 73 -26.35 8.49 -20.95
C ALA A 73 -26.60 6.96 -20.93
N ASN A 74 -25.61 6.15 -20.56
CA ASN A 74 -25.74 4.70 -20.42
C ASN A 74 -25.35 4.26 -19.00
N HIS A 75 -26.34 3.84 -18.21
CA HIS A 75 -26.14 3.45 -16.82
C HIS A 75 -25.02 2.43 -16.61
N ASP A 76 -24.98 1.37 -17.41
CA ASP A 76 -24.01 0.28 -17.25
C ASP A 76 -22.58 0.75 -17.53
N GLN A 77 -22.40 1.57 -18.57
CA GLN A 77 -21.11 2.17 -18.89
C GLN A 77 -20.66 3.16 -17.81
N TYR A 78 -21.60 3.92 -17.25
CA TYR A 78 -21.27 4.83 -16.14
C TYR A 78 -20.87 4.06 -14.88
N VAL A 79 -21.56 2.96 -14.55
CA VAL A 79 -21.17 2.09 -13.42
C VAL A 79 -19.78 1.50 -13.65
N GLN A 80 -19.50 0.99 -14.86
CA GLN A 80 -18.18 0.49 -15.22
C GLN A 80 -17.09 1.57 -15.04
N TYR A 81 -17.37 2.80 -15.47
CA TYR A 81 -16.47 3.94 -15.28
C TYR A 81 -16.22 4.25 -13.80
N LYS A 82 -17.26 4.26 -12.95
CA LYS A 82 -17.09 4.46 -11.50
C LYS A 82 -16.17 3.42 -10.89
N SER A 83 -16.36 2.15 -11.26
CA SER A 83 -15.49 1.05 -10.82
C SER A 83 -14.06 1.20 -11.33
N PHE A 84 -13.88 1.67 -12.56
CA PHE A 84 -12.56 1.97 -13.13
C PHE A 84 -11.83 3.04 -12.30
N VAL A 85 -12.48 4.17 -12.00
CA VAL A 85 -11.88 5.24 -11.19
C VAL A 85 -11.60 4.76 -9.76
N ALA A 86 -12.51 3.98 -9.16
CA ALA A 86 -12.28 3.41 -7.83
C ALA A 86 -11.06 2.46 -7.82
N HIS A 87 -10.88 1.65 -8.87
CA HIS A 87 -9.72 0.77 -9.00
C HIS A 87 -8.42 1.56 -9.21
N MET A 88 -8.44 2.64 -10.00
CA MET A 88 -7.32 3.57 -10.11
C MET A 88 -6.93 4.14 -8.75
N LEU A 89 -7.88 4.75 -8.03
CA LEU A 89 -7.63 5.35 -6.72
C LEU A 89 -7.11 4.31 -5.72
N PHE A 90 -7.67 3.11 -5.70
CA PHE A 90 -7.21 2.02 -4.84
C PHE A 90 -5.79 1.55 -5.20
N ALA A 91 -5.46 1.47 -6.49
CA ALA A 91 -4.11 1.12 -6.94
C ALA A 91 -3.07 2.15 -6.45
N TYR A 92 -3.36 3.44 -6.58
CA TYR A 92 -2.48 4.49 -6.06
C TYR A 92 -2.43 4.52 -4.54
N ASP A 93 -3.53 4.23 -3.84
CA ASP A 93 -3.56 4.13 -2.38
C ASP A 93 -2.61 3.05 -1.87
N GLU A 94 -2.64 1.86 -2.48
CA GLU A 94 -1.71 0.78 -2.16
C GLU A 94 -0.26 1.14 -2.49
N ILE A 95 -0.01 1.83 -3.60
CA ILE A 95 1.32 2.31 -3.96
C ILE A 95 1.83 3.32 -2.94
N PHE A 96 1.07 4.37 -2.60
CA PHE A 96 1.50 5.39 -1.65
C PHE A 96 1.71 4.84 -0.23
N ARG A 97 1.06 3.72 0.12
CA ARG A 97 1.29 3.01 1.38
C ARG A 97 2.69 2.40 1.48
N VAL A 98 3.33 2.06 0.35
CA VAL A 98 4.64 1.38 0.31
C VAL A 98 5.75 2.21 -0.36
N TYR A 99 5.41 3.05 -1.33
CA TYR A 99 6.28 3.89 -2.15
C TYR A 99 5.66 5.30 -2.27
N ASP A 100 5.99 6.17 -1.33
CA ASP A 100 5.58 7.58 -1.32
C ASP A 100 6.65 8.46 -2.00
N GLU A 101 6.97 8.13 -3.24
CA GLU A 101 8.04 8.79 -4.00
C GLU A 101 7.48 9.80 -5.02
N PRO A 102 8.21 10.88 -5.35
CA PRO A 102 7.73 11.94 -6.24
C PRO A 102 7.26 11.47 -7.62
N GLU A 103 7.83 10.38 -8.14
CA GLU A 103 7.46 9.78 -9.42
C GLU A 103 6.02 9.25 -9.41
N TRP A 104 5.59 8.63 -8.30
CA TRP A 104 4.25 8.10 -8.16
C TRP A 104 3.20 9.20 -8.00
N HIS A 105 3.56 10.32 -7.35
CA HIS A 105 2.71 11.51 -7.33
C HIS A 105 2.52 12.08 -8.73
N LYS A 106 3.58 12.15 -9.55
CA LYS A 106 3.46 12.59 -10.95
C LYS A 106 2.59 11.66 -11.80
N SER A 107 2.72 10.35 -11.60
CA SER A 107 1.84 9.37 -12.27
C SER A 107 0.38 9.58 -11.87
N PHE A 108 0.10 9.71 -10.57
CA PHE A 108 -1.23 9.99 -10.05
C PHE A 108 -1.81 11.28 -10.65
N ASP A 109 -1.05 12.37 -10.62
CA ASP A 109 -1.47 13.67 -11.17
C ASP A 109 -1.80 13.57 -12.67
N SER A 110 -1.04 12.77 -13.42
CA SER A 110 -1.26 12.55 -14.85
C SER A 110 -2.56 11.79 -15.14
N ASP A 111 -2.90 10.79 -14.34
CA ASP A 111 -4.10 9.97 -14.54
C ASP A 111 -5.34 10.69 -14.00
N VAL A 112 -5.25 11.23 -12.77
CA VAL A 112 -6.39 11.78 -12.05
C VAL A 112 -7.00 13.00 -12.74
N LYS A 113 -6.20 13.75 -13.52
CA LYS A 113 -6.66 14.96 -14.24
C LYS A 113 -7.86 14.67 -15.15
N TYR A 114 -7.93 13.48 -15.76
CA TYR A 114 -9.03 13.09 -16.65
C TYR A 114 -10.31 12.73 -15.89
N HIS A 115 -10.19 12.47 -14.58
CA HIS A 115 -11.29 12.05 -13.72
C HIS A 115 -11.78 13.15 -12.78
N MET A 116 -11.18 14.34 -12.84
CA MET A 116 -11.50 15.46 -11.94
C MET A 116 -12.97 15.87 -11.98
N GLN A 117 -13.60 15.86 -13.17
CA GLN A 117 -15.02 16.20 -13.27
C GLN A 117 -15.89 15.21 -12.47
N TYR A 118 -15.57 13.92 -12.52
CA TYR A 118 -16.26 12.90 -11.72
C TYR A 118 -15.95 13.04 -10.23
N ILE A 119 -14.68 13.18 -9.87
CA ILE A 119 -14.24 13.30 -8.48
C ILE A 119 -14.90 14.51 -7.81
N CYS A 120 -14.96 15.65 -8.50
CA CYS A 120 -15.52 16.89 -7.95
C CYS A 120 -17.05 16.89 -7.85
N ASN A 121 -17.75 16.32 -8.84
CA ASN A 121 -19.18 16.52 -8.98
C ASN A 121 -20.01 15.31 -8.56
N ASP A 122 -19.49 14.09 -8.76
CA ASP A 122 -20.28 12.86 -8.69
C ASP A 122 -19.80 11.91 -7.59
N MET A 123 -18.49 11.84 -7.31
CA MET A 123 -17.93 11.00 -6.25
C MET A 123 -18.28 11.58 -4.88
N LEU A 124 -18.87 10.76 -3.99
CA LEU A 124 -19.22 11.21 -2.66
C LEU A 124 -17.96 11.41 -1.82
N ARG A 125 -17.96 12.44 -0.97
CA ARG A 125 -16.83 12.69 -0.06
C ARG A 125 -16.68 11.61 1.00
N SER A 126 -17.76 10.94 1.37
CA SER A 126 -17.72 9.77 2.27
C SER A 126 -16.94 8.61 1.67
N ASP A 127 -16.86 8.51 0.33
CA ASP A 127 -16.09 7.45 -0.33
C ASP A 127 -14.59 7.65 -0.12
N ASP A 128 -14.13 8.86 0.25
CA ASP A 128 -12.73 9.08 0.60
C ASP A 128 -12.35 8.25 1.85
N GLU A 129 -13.30 7.94 2.75
CA GLU A 129 -13.06 7.18 3.98
C GLU A 129 -12.64 5.72 3.74
N THR A 130 -12.81 5.20 2.52
CA THR A 130 -12.39 3.84 2.18
C THR A 130 -10.89 3.69 1.93
N TYR A 131 -10.16 4.81 1.83
CA TYR A 131 -8.73 4.81 1.53
C TYR A 131 -7.85 5.05 2.76
N PHE A 132 -6.57 4.68 2.67
CA PHE A 132 -5.61 4.96 3.73
C PHE A 132 -5.40 6.47 3.93
N GLU A 133 -4.89 6.83 5.11
CA GLU A 133 -4.71 8.24 5.51
C GLU A 133 -3.99 9.09 4.45
N LYS A 134 -2.96 8.53 3.81
CA LYS A 134 -2.19 9.25 2.79
C LYS A 134 -3.05 9.64 1.58
N MET A 135 -3.78 8.68 1.01
CA MET A 135 -4.69 8.97 -0.11
C MET A 135 -5.82 9.91 0.31
N ARG A 136 -6.35 9.79 1.53
CA ARG A 136 -7.35 10.74 2.07
C ARG A 136 -6.82 12.18 2.09
N VAL A 137 -5.58 12.40 2.51
CA VAL A 137 -4.95 13.71 2.45
C VAL A 137 -4.81 14.20 1.01
N ILE A 138 -4.34 13.34 0.10
CA ILE A 138 -4.19 13.68 -1.33
C ILE A 138 -5.53 14.07 -1.95
N LEU A 139 -6.58 13.25 -1.77
CA LEU A 139 -7.93 13.53 -2.28
C LEU A 139 -8.50 14.82 -1.68
N LYS A 140 -8.26 15.08 -0.39
CA LYS A 140 -8.67 16.33 0.25
C LYS A 140 -8.00 17.55 -0.38
N GLU A 141 -6.69 17.48 -0.66
CA GLU A 141 -5.97 18.54 -1.35
C GLU A 141 -6.44 18.70 -2.79
N LEU A 142 -6.58 17.59 -3.53
CA LEU A 142 -7.08 17.56 -4.89
C LEU A 142 -8.46 18.23 -5.00
N ARG A 143 -9.37 17.94 -4.06
CA ARG A 143 -10.71 18.54 -4.02
C ARG A 143 -10.72 20.04 -3.76
N LYS A 144 -9.63 20.66 -3.28
CA LYS A 144 -9.54 22.14 -3.18
C LYS A 144 -9.46 22.80 -4.56
N THR A 145 -9.04 22.06 -5.57
CA THR A 145 -9.00 22.53 -6.96
C THR A 145 -10.34 22.39 -7.69
N CYS A 146 -11.33 21.73 -7.05
CA CYS A 146 -12.65 21.60 -7.64
C CYS A 146 -13.29 22.97 -7.83
N PRO A 147 -14.03 23.18 -8.94
CA PRO A 147 -14.79 24.40 -9.13
C PRO A 147 -15.79 24.56 -7.97
N ALA A 148 -16.01 25.80 -7.54
CA ALA A 148 -17.06 26.09 -6.58
C ALA A 148 -18.40 25.58 -7.13
N LYS A 149 -19.16 24.85 -6.31
CA LYS A 149 -20.53 24.47 -6.68
C LYS A 149 -21.33 25.76 -6.81
N GLY A 150 -21.68 26.11 -8.06
CA GLY A 150 -22.60 27.21 -8.37
C GLY A 150 -24.01 26.94 -7.88
#